data_AF-A0A9D0ZIL7-F1
#
_entry.id   AF-A0A9D0ZIL7-F1
#
_cell.length_a   1.000
_cell.length_b   1.000
_cell.length_c   1.000
_cell.angle_alpha   90.00
_cell.angle_beta   90.00
_cell.angle_gamma   90.00
#
_symmetry.space_group_name_H-M   'P 1'
#
loop_
_entity.id
_entity.type
_entity.pdbx_description
1 polymer ?
#
loop_
_entity_poly.entity_id
_entity_poly.type
_entity_poly.pdbx_seq_one_letter_code
_entity_poly.pdbx_strand_id
1 'polypeptide(L)' 'MDYSKWAAEYFMEAEKIYKKLYVLKKQYREQKEENNRELARRIMILYSMYLDCKHTGEILSRKGGEKIAFKPGSFA' A
#
# COMPACT_ATOMS: atom_id res chain seq x y z
N MET A 1 11.43 2.73 22.50
CA MET A 1 10.74 2.91 21.21
C MET A 1 9.66 1.84 21.13
N ASP A 2 8.44 2.20 20.75
CA ASP A 2 7.32 1.25 20.63
C ASP A 2 7.24 0.78 19.18
N TYR A 3 8.02 -0.26 18.85
CA TYR A 3 8.13 -0.77 17.49
C TYR A 3 6.84 -1.44 17.01
N SER A 4 6.08 -2.09 17.90
CA SER A 4 4.80 -2.72 17.57
C SER A 4 3.75 -1.67 17.21
N LYS A 5 3.66 -0.57 17.97
CA LYS A 5 2.77 0.54 17.63
C LYS A 5 3.12 1.15 16.28
N TRP A 6 4.39 1.44 16.02
CA TRP A 6 4.80 1.99 14.73
C TRP A 6 4.56 1.01 13.58
N ALA A 7 4.79 -0.29 13.79
CA ALA A 7 4.47 -1.30 12.79
C ALA A 7 2.98 -1.27 12.41
N ALA A 8 2.09 -1.18 13.40
CA ALA A 8 0.65 -1.07 13.18
C ALA A 8 0.27 0.20 12.40
N GLU A 9 0.89 1.34 12.72
CA GLU A 9 0.69 2.61 11.99
C GLU A 9 1.09 2.47 10.51
N TYR A 10 2.25 1.88 10.23
CA TYR A 10 2.70 1.62 8.85
C TYR A 10 1.78 0.64 8.10
N PHE A 11 1.28 -0.40 8.76
CA PHE A 11 0.31 -1.32 8.16
C PHE A 11 -1.03 -0.64 7.87
N MET A 12 -1.52 0.25 8.74
CA MET A 12 -2.73 1.04 8.48
C MET A 12 -2.57 1.95 7.26
N GLU A 13 -1.41 2.60 7.10
CA GLU A 13 -1.14 3.43 5.92
C GLU A 13 -0.99 2.60 4.65
N ALA A 14 -0.29 1.45 4.70
CA ALA A 14 -0.21 0.51 3.58
C ALA A 14 -1.62 0.07 3.10
N GLU A 15 -2.51 -0.25 4.04
CA GLU A 15 -3.90 -0.63 3.76
C GLU A 15 -4.69 0.51 3.08
N LYS A 16 -4.56 1.76 3.55
CA LYS A 16 -5.22 2.93 2.94
C LYS A 16 -4.72 3.18 1.51
N ILE A 17 -3.41 3.09 1.30
CA ILE A 17 -2.80 3.29 -0.03
C ILE A 17 -3.25 2.17 -0.98
N TYR A 18 -3.26 0.92 -0.51
CA TYR A 18 -3.71 -0.23 -1.29
C TYR A 18 -5.17 -0.11 -1.72
N LYS A 19 -6.07 0.34 -0.83
CA LYS A 19 -7.47 0.68 -1.17
C LYS A 19 -7.55 1.67 -2.32
N LYS A 20 -6.75 2.74 -2.26
CA LYS A 20 -6.74 3.74 -3.33
C LYS A 20 -6.20 3.16 -4.64
N LEU A 21 -5.13 2.37 -4.58
CA LEU A 21 -4.55 1.67 -5.73
C LEU A 21 -5.56 0.75 -6.42
N TYR A 22 -6.37 0.03 -5.65
CA TYR A 22 -7.42 -0.83 -6.21
C TYR A 22 -8.40 -0.03 -7.09
N VAL A 23 -8.90 1.09 -6.57
CA VAL A 23 -9.82 1.98 -7.30
C VAL A 23 -9.15 2.55 -8.55
N LEU A 24 -7.92 3.06 -8.45
CA LEU A 24 -7.22 3.65 -9.60
C LEU A 24 -6.89 2.60 -10.66
N LYS A 25 -6.51 1.39 -10.27
CA LYS A 25 -6.28 0.27 -11.21
C LYS A 25 -7.57 -0.15 -11.92
N LYS A 26 -8.71 -0.12 -11.22
CA LYS A 26 -10.02 -0.35 -11.84
C LYS A 26 -10.34 0.73 -12.87
N GLN A 27 -10.22 2.00 -12.51
CA GLN A 27 -10.40 3.14 -13.42
C GLN A 27 -9.48 3.06 -14.66
N TYR A 28 -8.22 2.67 -14.46
CA TYR A 28 -7.25 2.52 -15.54
C TYR A 28 -7.65 1.43 -16.55
N ARG A 29 -8.23 0.32 -16.08
CA ARG A 29 -8.72 -0.77 -16.95
C ARG A 29 -9.99 -0.41 -17.71
N GLU A 30 -10.85 0.42 -17.12
CA GLU A 30 -12.17 0.77 -17.68
C GLU A 30 -12.11 1.88 -18.74
N GLN A 31 -11.04 2.68 -18.77
CA GLN A 31 -10.88 3.75 -19.75
C GLN A 31 -10.32 3.22 -21.09
N LYS A 32 -11.02 3.56 -22.19
CA LYS A 32 -10.75 3.09 -23.57
C LYS A 32 -9.76 3.92 -24.38
N GLU A 33 -9.17 4.99 -23.84
CA GLU A 33 -8.35 5.92 -24.64
C GLU A 33 -6.90 6.17 -24.19
N GLU A 34 -6.13 6.59 -25.19
CA GLU A 34 -4.68 6.58 -25.39
C GLU A 34 -3.85 7.52 -24.49
N ASN A 35 -4.47 8.18 -23.49
CA ASN A 35 -3.80 9.23 -22.73
C ASN A 35 -3.93 9.15 -21.20
N ASN A 36 -3.89 7.94 -20.65
CA ASN A 36 -3.98 7.72 -19.21
C ASN A 36 -2.64 7.82 -18.45
N ARG A 37 -1.67 8.56 -19.02
CA ARG A 37 -0.31 8.72 -18.47
C ARG A 37 -0.31 9.28 -17.05
N GLU A 38 -1.23 10.20 -16.76
CA GLU A 38 -1.43 10.77 -15.42
C GLU A 38 -1.85 9.69 -14.41
N LEU A 39 -2.85 8.89 -14.76
CA LEU A 39 -3.36 7.83 -13.88
C LEU A 39 -2.32 6.74 -13.68
N ALA A 40 -1.61 6.34 -14.74
CA ALA A 40 -0.49 5.40 -14.64
C ALA A 40 0.60 5.90 -13.69
N ARG A 41 0.97 7.18 -13.79
CA ARG A 41 1.96 7.81 -12.90
C ARG A 41 1.49 7.80 -11.44
N ARG A 42 0.23 8.16 -11.18
CA ARG A 42 -0.36 8.13 -9.84
C ARG A 42 -0.39 6.73 -9.25
N ILE A 43 -0.72 5.72 -10.06
CA ILE A 43 -0.65 4.30 -9.66
C ILE A 43 0.78 3.92 -9.29
N MET A 44 1.78 4.30 -10.10
CA MET A 44 3.18 4.00 -9.84
C MET A 44 3.67 4.61 -8.51
N ILE A 45 3.39 5.90 -8.29
CA ILE A 45 3.79 6.61 -7.06
C ILE A 45 3.16 5.94 -5.83
N LEU A 46 1.84 5.74 -5.85
CA LEU A 46 1.15 5.11 -4.73
C LEU A 46 1.60 3.66 -4.52
N TYR A 47 1.95 2.92 -5.58
CA TYR A 47 2.47 1.57 -5.45
C TYR A 47 3.84 1.54 -4.77
N SER A 48 4.72 2.48 -5.08
CA SER A 48 6.00 2.64 -4.36
C SER A 48 5.76 2.93 -2.88
N MET A 49 4.91 3.92 -2.57
CA MET A 49 4.60 4.29 -1.18
C MET A 49 3.98 3.12 -0.39
N TYR A 50 3.09 2.34 -1.04
CA TYR A 50 2.53 1.14 -0.46
C TYR A 50 3.61 0.13 -0.07
N LEU A 51 4.56 -0.13 -0.98
CA LEU A 51 5.66 -1.06 -0.71
C LEU A 51 6.57 -0.55 0.41
N ASP A 52 6.86 0.74 0.44
CA ASP A 52 7.66 1.35 1.51
C ASP A 52 6.96 1.16 2.87
N CYS A 53 5.68 1.54 2.97
CA CYS A 53 4.93 1.35 4.22
C CYS A 53 4.85 -0.11 4.64
N LYS A 54 4.58 -1.01 3.67
CA LYS A 54 4.54 -2.46 3.91
C LYS A 54 5.86 -2.95 4.51
N HIS A 55 6.98 -2.69 3.83
CA HIS A 55 8.28 -3.20 4.25
C HIS A 55 8.74 -2.57 5.57
N THR A 56 8.50 -1.27 5.77
CA THR A 56 8.82 -0.62 7.03
C THR A 56 8.01 -1.22 8.19
N GLY A 57 6.71 -1.46 8.00
CA GLY A 57 5.89 -2.13 9.01
C GLY A 57 6.41 -3.55 9.34
N GLU A 58 6.78 -4.34 8.33
CA GLU A 58 7.35 -5.68 8.53
C GLU A 58 8.70 -5.65 9.27
N ILE A 59 9.56 -4.65 8.98
CA ILE A 59 10.82 -4.45 9.69
C ILE A 59 10.58 -4.07 11.16
N LEU A 60 9.65 -3.15 11.41
CA LEU A 60 9.32 -2.68 12.75
C LEU A 60 8.67 -3.78 13.58
N SER A 61 7.76 -4.55 13.00
CA SER A 61 7.17 -5.74 13.62
C SER A 61 8.28 -6.67 14.11
N ARG A 62 9.24 -7.01 13.22
CA ARG A 62 10.37 -7.91 13.57
C ARG A 62 11.21 -7.36 14.72
N LYS A 63 11.43 -6.05 14.78
CA LYS A 63 12.13 -5.38 15.88
C LYS A 63 11.32 -5.40 17.19
N GLY A 64 10.00 -5.38 17.11
CA GLY A 64 9.09 -5.53 18.26
C GLY A 64 8.94 -6.96 18.76
N GLY A 65 9.56 -7.96 18.10
CA GLY A 65 9.43 -9.38 18.44
C GLY A 65 8.29 -10.09 17.71
N GLU A 66 7.51 -9.37 16.93
CA GLU A 66 6.42 -9.90 16.11
C GLU A 66 6.91 -10.19 14.68
N LYS A 67 6.49 -11.27 14.04
CA LYS A 67 6.86 -11.56 12.63
C LYS A 67 5.65 -11.43 11.70
N ILE A 68 4.99 -10.29 11.76
CA ILE A 68 3.80 -10.02 10.94
C ILE A 68 4.23 -9.78 9.50
N ALA A 69 3.64 -10.56 8.59
CA ALA A 69 3.68 -10.30 7.16
C ALA A 69 2.38 -9.58 6.77
N PHE A 70 2.51 -8.38 6.19
CA PHE A 70 1.33 -7.59 5.84
C PHE A 70 0.55 -8.26 4.71
N LYS A 71 -0.77 -8.38 4.89
CA LYS A 71 -1.72 -8.86 3.88
C LYS A 71 -2.80 -7.80 3.71
N PRO A 72 -2.90 -7.15 2.55
CA PRO A 72 -3.96 -6.19 2.32
C PRO A 72 -5.32 -6.88 2.35
N GLY A 73 -6.36 -6.15 2.78
CA GLY A 73 -7.74 -6.62 2.69
C GLY A 73 -8.15 -6.98 1.26
N SER A 74 -9.08 -7.92 1.12
CA SER A 74 -9.74 -8.15 -0.17
C SER A 74 -10.76 -7.04 -0.44
N PHE A 75 -10.76 -6.49 -1.66
CA PHE A 75 -11.74 -5.51 -2.11
C PHE A 75 -12.61 -6.16 -3.18
N ALA A 76 -13.86 -6.46 -2.80
CA ALA A 76 -14.91 -6.94 -3.70
C ALA A 76 -15.39 -5.82 -4.62
#